data_AF-A0A914Y4U6-F1
#
_entry.id   AF-A0A914Y4U6-F1
#
_cell.length_a   1.000
_cell.length_b   1.000
_cell.length_c   1.000
_cell.angle_alpha   90.00
_cell.angle_beta   90.00
_cell.angle_gamma   90.00
#
_symmetry.space_group_name_H-M   'P 1'
#
loop_
_entity.id
_entity.type
_entity.pdbx_description
1 polymer ?
#
loop_
_entity_poly.entity_id
_entity_poly.type
_entity_poly.pdbx_seq_one_letter_code
_entity_poly.pdbx_strand_id
1 'polypeptide(L)'
;MGDVLCAWAIKQQKITIGSVWTQLMHWNQLKIIDTQFEYFGELLEQTLTGLKFLVDAYPKNGFDDTLSRVRHISHYFLFYSVIVSKQPPSVVVKCGEAENHRRSRFWFNTEIRVLGGRAFGINQVGEGAAIPCYLITDETAKVVLSNAYHDVFENEEFVIEPPTALMKNDDHGLAAKFDDMRVSKKGPLRRDSVATKRYCLCYNIRISAKHGIDLIGKKVSLPFAILVGPKSDVEARLFLERSFADLVRKPLSDIPPYTTYTAMADALEMKFQV
;
A
#
# COMPACT_ATOMS: atom_id res chain seq x y z
N MET A 1 -3.20 10.48 15.55
CA MET A 1 -3.39 9.15 14.91
C MET A 1 -2.84 9.11 13.50
N GLY A 2 -3.10 10.12 12.64
CA GLY A 2 -2.41 10.26 11.36
C GLY A 2 -0.88 10.15 11.50
N ASP A 3 -0.32 10.72 12.56
CA ASP A 3 1.12 10.62 12.85
C ASP A 3 1.60 9.21 13.20
N VAL A 4 0.77 8.37 13.82
CA VAL A 4 1.15 6.98 14.18
C VAL A 4 1.26 6.14 12.93
N LEU A 5 0.24 6.19 12.06
CA LEU A 5 0.24 5.45 10.81
C LEU A 5 1.27 6.02 9.82
N CYS A 6 1.43 7.34 9.78
CA CYS A 6 2.45 8.00 8.97
C CYS A 6 3.86 7.65 9.44
N ALA A 7 4.14 7.67 10.75
CA ALA A 7 5.43 7.26 11.30
C ALA A 7 5.71 5.78 11.01
N TRP A 8 4.69 4.92 11.15
CA TRP A 8 4.80 3.51 10.79
C TRP A 8 5.12 3.33 9.29
N ALA A 9 4.47 4.07 8.40
CA ALA A 9 4.70 4.01 6.96
C ALA A 9 6.09 4.57 6.57
N ILE A 10 6.56 5.65 7.20
CA ILE A 10 7.91 6.19 7.00
C ILE A 10 8.96 5.16 7.41
N LYS A 11 8.74 4.49 8.55
CA LYS A 11 9.61 3.40 9.00
C LYS A 11 9.53 2.20 8.06
N GLN A 12 8.34 1.86 7.56
CA GLN A 12 8.14 0.79 6.57
C GLN A 12 8.97 1.06 5.31
N GLN A 13 8.94 2.29 4.78
CA GLN A 13 9.73 2.69 3.62
C GLN A 13 11.22 2.39 3.81
N LYS A 14 11.80 2.82 4.93
CA LYS A 14 13.22 2.59 5.23
C LYS A 14 13.53 1.11 5.37
N ILE A 15 12.71 0.37 6.12
CA ILE A 15 12.94 -1.05 6.41
C ILE A 15 12.80 -1.95 5.17
N THR A 16 12.16 -1.48 4.07
CA THR A 16 12.11 -2.24 2.81
C THR A 16 13.48 -2.54 2.19
N ILE A 17 14.55 -1.85 2.62
CA ILE A 17 15.93 -2.14 2.18
C ILE A 17 16.64 -3.18 3.07
N GLY A 18 16.09 -3.47 4.24
CA GLY A 18 16.68 -4.38 5.21
C GLY A 18 16.24 -5.83 5.01
N SER A 19 16.73 -6.72 5.88
CA SER A 19 16.43 -8.15 5.83
C SER A 19 14.93 -8.45 5.93
N VAL A 20 14.53 -9.62 5.41
CA VAL A 20 13.13 -10.11 5.49
C VAL A 20 12.67 -10.22 6.95
N TRP A 21 13.58 -10.58 7.86
CA TRP A 21 13.30 -10.65 9.29
C TRP A 21 12.95 -9.28 9.87
N THR A 22 13.74 -8.24 9.56
CA THR A 22 13.48 -6.87 10.04
C THR A 22 12.14 -6.34 9.50
N GLN A 23 11.84 -6.63 8.23
CA GLN A 23 10.55 -6.30 7.61
C GLN A 23 9.39 -7.01 8.32
N LEU A 24 9.54 -8.30 8.65
CA LEU A 24 8.53 -9.08 9.36
C LEU A 24 8.30 -8.55 10.78
N MET A 25 9.36 -8.18 11.50
CA MET A 25 9.25 -7.60 12.84
C MET A 25 8.50 -6.27 12.81
N HIS A 26 8.79 -5.41 11.83
CA HIS A 26 8.05 -4.16 11.64
C HIS A 26 6.59 -4.38 11.23
N TRP A 27 6.32 -5.37 10.37
CA TRP A 27 4.96 -5.77 10.00
C TRP A 27 4.18 -6.28 11.21
N ASN A 28 4.79 -7.04 12.12
CA ASN A 28 4.15 -7.49 13.35
C ASN A 28 3.75 -6.33 14.29
N GLN A 29 4.41 -5.16 14.20
CA GLN A 29 4.01 -3.96 14.96
C GLN A 29 2.63 -3.44 14.54
N LEU A 30 2.16 -3.77 13.32
CA LEU A 30 0.81 -3.43 12.88
C LEU A 30 -0.27 -3.99 13.80
N LYS A 31 -0.05 -5.11 14.50
CA LYS A 31 -1.05 -5.70 15.40
C LYS A 31 -1.46 -4.73 16.51
N ILE A 32 -0.49 -4.00 17.05
CA ILE A 32 -0.73 -3.00 18.11
C ILE A 32 -1.50 -1.80 17.53
N ILE A 33 -1.09 -1.34 16.35
CA ILE A 33 -1.76 -0.22 15.66
C ILE A 33 -3.20 -0.61 15.30
N ASP A 34 -3.41 -1.83 14.80
CA ASP A 34 -4.72 -2.36 14.45
C ASP A 34 -5.66 -2.39 15.66
N THR A 35 -5.17 -2.83 16.83
CA THR A 35 -5.96 -2.82 18.08
C THR A 35 -6.38 -1.39 18.47
N GLN A 36 -5.47 -0.42 18.34
CA GLN A 36 -5.81 0.99 18.58
C GLN A 36 -6.87 1.48 17.59
N PHE A 37 -6.71 1.14 16.31
CA PHE A 37 -7.64 1.53 15.26
C PHE A 37 -9.02 0.89 15.44
N GLU A 38 -9.10 -0.37 15.88
CA GLU A 38 -10.37 -1.03 16.19
C GLU A 38 -11.10 -0.32 17.32
N TYR A 39 -10.42 0.08 18.40
CA TYR A 39 -11.03 0.87 19.46
C TYR A 39 -11.65 2.17 18.94
N PHE A 40 -10.93 2.91 18.08
CA PHE A 40 -11.49 4.12 17.46
C PHE A 40 -12.63 3.83 16.48
N GLY A 41 -12.54 2.72 15.74
CA GLY A 41 -13.61 2.24 14.87
C GLY A 41 -14.89 1.97 15.65
N GLU A 42 -14.79 1.29 16.79
CA GLU A 42 -15.92 1.04 17.70
C GLU A 42 -16.54 2.32 18.23
N LEU A 43 -15.72 3.28 18.70
CA LEU A 43 -16.23 4.58 19.18
C LEU A 43 -16.99 5.35 18.07
N LEU A 44 -16.47 5.34 16.84
CA LEU A 44 -17.13 6.01 15.72
C LEU A 44 -18.43 5.31 15.33
N GLU A 45 -18.48 3.98 15.35
CA GLU A 45 -19.69 3.21 15.04
C GLU A 45 -20.77 3.45 16.10
N GLN A 46 -20.42 3.40 17.38
CA GLN A 46 -21.34 3.69 18.48
C GLN A 46 -21.89 5.12 18.37
N THR A 47 -21.03 6.09 18.04
CA THR A 47 -21.43 7.48 17.85
C THR A 47 -22.40 7.63 16.68
N LEU A 48 -22.14 6.98 15.54
CA LEU A 48 -23.03 7.02 14.38
C LEU A 48 -24.38 6.35 14.66
N THR A 49 -24.37 5.22 15.34
CA THR A 49 -25.60 4.51 15.74
C THR A 49 -26.43 5.36 16.70
N GLY A 50 -25.79 5.98 17.70
CA GLY A 50 -26.45 6.89 18.63
C GLY A 50 -27.03 8.13 17.94
N LEU A 51 -26.28 8.75 17.03
CA LEU A 51 -26.76 9.90 16.25
C LEU A 51 -27.93 9.52 15.33
N LYS A 52 -27.87 8.35 14.70
CA LYS A 52 -28.98 7.85 13.87
C LYS A 52 -30.25 7.66 14.71
N PHE A 53 -30.13 7.07 15.89
CA PHE A 53 -31.25 6.96 16.83
C PHE A 53 -31.84 8.32 17.21
N LEU A 54 -31.00 9.33 17.48
CA LEU A 54 -31.47 10.68 17.80
C LEU A 54 -32.18 11.36 16.64
N VAL A 55 -31.71 11.16 15.40
CA VAL A 55 -32.39 11.66 14.19
C VAL A 55 -33.76 11.00 14.04
N ASP A 56 -33.83 9.68 14.23
CA ASP A 56 -35.07 8.91 14.12
C ASP A 56 -36.08 9.26 15.23
N ALA A 57 -35.59 9.48 16.46
CA ALA A 57 -36.43 9.82 17.62
C ALA A 57 -36.84 11.30 17.68
N TYR A 58 -36.01 12.21 17.16
CA TYR A 58 -36.22 13.66 17.23
C TYR A 58 -36.01 14.34 15.85
N PRO A 59 -36.90 14.08 14.87
CA PRO A 59 -36.77 14.66 13.54
C PRO A 59 -36.86 16.20 13.60
N LYS A 60 -36.01 16.88 12.80
CA LYS A 60 -35.90 18.36 12.65
C LYS A 60 -35.15 19.12 13.75
N ASN A 61 -34.45 18.45 14.66
CA ASN A 61 -33.61 19.10 15.67
C ASN A 61 -32.17 19.42 15.20
N GLY A 62 -31.89 19.33 13.89
CA GLY A 62 -30.57 19.66 13.32
C GLY A 62 -29.50 18.60 13.51
N PHE A 63 -29.86 17.39 13.99
CA PHE A 63 -28.92 16.28 14.13
C PHE A 63 -28.44 15.72 12.78
N ASP A 64 -29.18 15.94 11.70
CA ASP A 64 -28.82 15.51 10.34
C ASP A 64 -27.45 16.03 9.89
N ASP A 65 -27.17 17.31 10.16
CA ASP A 65 -25.87 17.94 9.82
C ASP A 65 -24.73 17.30 10.61
N THR A 66 -24.98 16.99 11.88
CA THR A 66 -23.98 16.37 12.76
C THR A 66 -23.73 14.93 12.33
N LEU A 67 -24.78 14.17 12.02
CA LEU A 67 -24.68 12.80 11.48
C LEU A 67 -23.89 12.79 10.17
N SER A 68 -24.15 13.74 9.26
CA SER A 68 -23.43 13.86 7.99
C SER A 68 -21.93 14.15 8.20
N ARG A 69 -21.58 15.06 9.12
CA ARG A 69 -20.18 15.37 9.47
C ARG A 69 -19.47 14.17 10.06
N VAL A 70 -20.09 13.48 11.02
CA VAL A 70 -19.50 12.28 11.65
C VAL A 70 -19.35 11.17 10.62
N ARG A 71 -20.33 10.97 9.73
CA ARG A 71 -20.23 9.99 8.63
C ARG A 71 -19.05 10.30 7.72
N HIS A 72 -18.80 11.58 7.42
CA HIS A 72 -17.65 12.00 6.61
C HIS A 72 -16.31 11.71 7.32
N ILE A 73 -16.23 11.98 8.63
CA ILE A 73 -15.05 11.65 9.45
C ILE A 73 -14.82 10.14 9.48
N SER A 74 -15.87 9.34 9.67
CA SER A 74 -15.78 7.87 9.65
C SER A 74 -15.34 7.35 8.28
N HIS A 75 -15.86 7.92 7.19
CA HIS A 75 -15.39 7.58 5.85
C HIS A 75 -13.89 7.87 5.68
N TYR A 76 -13.42 9.06 6.08
CA TYR A 76 -11.98 9.36 6.01
C TYR A 76 -11.15 8.43 6.87
N PHE A 77 -11.56 8.19 8.10
CA PHE A 77 -10.89 7.25 9.00
C PHE A 77 -10.72 5.90 8.32
N LEU A 78 -11.82 5.29 7.87
CA LEU A 78 -11.80 3.97 7.23
C LEU A 78 -10.96 3.96 5.94
N PHE A 79 -11.08 4.98 5.09
CA PHE A 79 -10.31 5.04 3.84
C PHE A 79 -8.81 5.19 4.08
N TYR A 80 -8.39 5.99 5.07
CA TYR A 80 -6.97 6.13 5.41
C TYR A 80 -6.42 4.93 6.19
N SER A 81 -7.29 4.16 6.85
CA SER A 81 -6.95 2.88 7.45
C SER A 81 -6.70 1.75 6.44
N VAL A 82 -7.04 1.95 5.16
CA VAL A 82 -6.62 1.04 4.08
C VAL A 82 -5.17 1.34 3.71
N ILE A 83 -4.29 0.38 3.96
CA ILE A 83 -2.84 0.51 3.78
C ILE A 83 -2.23 -0.66 3.03
N VAL A 84 -1.11 -0.39 2.34
CA VAL A 84 -0.24 -1.43 1.80
C VAL A 84 0.66 -1.92 2.94
N SER A 85 0.23 -2.96 3.64
CA SER A 85 0.91 -3.49 4.82
C SER A 85 2.21 -4.23 4.47
N LYS A 86 2.30 -4.83 3.28
CA LYS A 86 3.54 -5.43 2.75
C LYS A 86 3.83 -4.84 1.37
N GLN A 87 4.94 -4.11 1.29
CA GLN A 87 5.37 -3.40 0.08
C GLN A 87 6.10 -4.35 -0.89
N PRO A 88 6.07 -4.07 -2.20
CA PRO A 88 6.95 -4.75 -3.14
C PRO A 88 8.42 -4.44 -2.81
N PRO A 89 9.35 -5.34 -3.16
CA PRO A 89 10.78 -5.11 -3.00
C PRO A 89 11.20 -3.87 -3.81
N SER A 90 12.33 -3.26 -3.45
CA SER A 90 12.87 -2.12 -4.20
C SER A 90 13.23 -2.48 -5.64
N VAL A 91 13.68 -3.71 -5.87
CA VAL A 91 14.08 -4.22 -7.19
C VAL A 91 13.48 -5.59 -7.45
N VAL A 92 12.91 -5.76 -8.64
CA VAL A 92 12.47 -7.05 -9.19
C VAL A 92 13.34 -7.37 -10.39
N VAL A 93 14.19 -8.39 -10.27
CA VAL A 93 15.08 -8.80 -11.37
C VAL A 93 14.39 -9.84 -12.25
N LYS A 94 14.35 -9.58 -13.54
CA LYS A 94 13.98 -10.55 -14.57
C LYS A 94 15.26 -11.01 -15.27
N CYS A 95 15.69 -12.24 -14.98
CA CYS A 95 16.79 -12.83 -15.74
C CYS A 95 16.30 -13.13 -17.16
N GLY A 96 16.95 -12.56 -18.16
CA GLY A 96 16.64 -12.82 -19.58
C GLY A 96 16.99 -14.25 -20.00
N GLU A 97 16.26 -14.76 -21.00
CA GLU A 97 16.52 -15.91 -21.91
C GLU A 97 17.17 -17.19 -21.36
N ALA A 98 17.15 -17.45 -20.06
CA ALA A 98 17.46 -18.77 -19.53
C ALA A 98 16.17 -19.59 -19.45
N GLU A 99 15.69 -20.11 -20.59
CA GLU A 99 14.57 -21.06 -20.66
C GLU A 99 14.79 -22.31 -19.78
N ASN A 100 16.05 -22.61 -19.40
CA ASN A 100 16.41 -23.84 -18.70
C ASN A 100 16.98 -23.69 -17.28
N HIS A 101 17.06 -22.47 -16.73
CA HIS A 101 17.46 -22.31 -15.31
C HIS A 101 16.23 -22.00 -14.44
N ARG A 102 15.84 -22.99 -13.63
CA ARG A 102 14.81 -22.94 -12.57
C ARG A 102 14.96 -21.80 -11.53
N ARG A 103 15.88 -20.84 -11.68
CA ARG A 103 16.20 -19.78 -10.70
C ARG A 103 15.93 -18.34 -11.19
N SER A 104 15.25 -18.14 -12.32
CA SER A 104 15.09 -16.84 -13.00
C SER A 104 13.72 -16.15 -12.78
N ARG A 105 13.03 -16.43 -11.67
CA ARG A 105 11.74 -15.80 -11.32
C ARG A 105 11.80 -15.31 -9.88
N PHE A 106 12.11 -14.04 -9.67
CA PHE A 106 11.95 -13.42 -8.36
C PHE A 106 10.46 -13.24 -8.11
N TRP A 107 9.90 -14.12 -7.29
CA TRP A 107 8.58 -13.90 -6.73
C TRP A 107 8.68 -12.91 -5.58
N PHE A 108 7.64 -12.11 -5.39
CA PHE A 108 7.50 -11.27 -4.21
C PHE A 108 6.05 -11.30 -3.76
N ASN A 109 5.81 -10.93 -2.51
CA ASN A 109 4.46 -10.91 -1.97
C ASN A 109 4.14 -9.48 -1.53
N THR A 110 2.92 -9.05 -1.80
CA THR A 110 2.39 -7.78 -1.30
C THR A 110 1.07 -8.01 -0.60
N GLU A 111 0.73 -7.09 0.29
CA GLU A 111 -0.49 -7.19 1.08
C GLU A 111 -1.10 -5.80 1.22
N ILE A 112 -2.41 -5.74 1.01
CA ILE A 112 -3.24 -4.59 1.38
C ILE A 112 -4.17 -5.01 2.51
N ARG A 113 -4.31 -4.15 3.50
CA ARG A 113 -5.08 -4.41 4.72
C ARG A 113 -5.94 -3.21 5.09
N VAL A 114 -7.09 -3.49 5.71
CA VAL A 114 -7.95 -2.49 6.34
C VAL A 114 -7.80 -2.59 7.85
N LEU A 115 -7.42 -1.49 8.49
CA LEU A 115 -7.33 -1.39 9.96
C LEU A 115 -8.62 -0.80 10.55
N GLY A 116 -9.04 -1.25 11.72
CA GLY A 116 -10.18 -0.63 12.44
C GLY A 116 -11.53 -0.74 11.75
N GLY A 117 -11.68 -1.71 10.86
CA GLY A 117 -12.86 -1.87 10.00
C GLY A 117 -13.94 -2.81 10.56
N ARG A 118 -13.63 -3.55 11.63
CA ARG A 118 -14.49 -4.64 12.11
C ARG A 118 -15.83 -4.15 12.62
N ALA A 119 -15.84 -3.09 13.44
CA ALA A 119 -17.07 -2.51 13.99
C ALA A 119 -18.04 -2.06 12.87
N PHE A 120 -17.48 -1.54 11.78
CA PHE A 120 -18.20 -1.09 10.58
C PHE A 120 -18.67 -2.23 9.68
N GLY A 121 -18.48 -3.49 10.06
CA GLY A 121 -18.94 -4.66 9.30
C GLY A 121 -18.13 -4.92 8.02
N ILE A 122 -16.99 -4.26 7.83
CA ILE A 122 -16.14 -4.43 6.63
C ILE A 122 -15.69 -5.88 6.48
N ASN A 123 -15.40 -6.56 7.58
CA ASN A 123 -14.99 -7.96 7.56
C ASN A 123 -16.08 -8.88 6.99
N GLN A 124 -17.37 -8.56 7.21
CA GLN A 124 -18.49 -9.40 6.75
C GLN A 124 -18.85 -9.09 5.29
N VAL A 125 -18.89 -7.80 4.94
CA VAL A 125 -19.32 -7.34 3.61
C VAL A 125 -18.17 -7.41 2.59
N GLY A 126 -16.94 -7.19 3.05
CA GLY A 126 -15.74 -7.16 2.21
C GLY A 126 -15.06 -8.52 2.04
N GLU A 127 -15.43 -9.56 2.77
CA GLU A 127 -14.88 -10.89 2.55
C GLU A 127 -15.25 -11.41 1.15
N GLY A 128 -14.26 -11.87 0.40
CA GLY A 128 -14.41 -12.26 -1.00
C GLY A 128 -14.41 -11.09 -1.99
N ALA A 129 -14.27 -9.83 -1.55
CA ALA A 129 -14.12 -8.71 -2.45
C ALA A 129 -12.82 -8.83 -3.25
N ALA A 130 -12.91 -8.73 -4.57
CA ALA A 130 -11.77 -8.75 -5.46
C ALA A 130 -11.07 -7.39 -5.47
N ILE A 131 -9.76 -7.40 -5.22
CA ILE A 131 -8.87 -6.23 -5.32
C ILE A 131 -7.98 -6.41 -6.54
N PRO A 132 -8.27 -5.69 -7.65
CA PRO A 132 -7.37 -5.62 -8.79
C PRO A 132 -6.09 -4.86 -8.43
N CYS A 133 -4.98 -5.34 -8.97
CA CYS A 133 -3.64 -4.76 -8.85
C CYS A 133 -3.08 -4.50 -10.26
N TYR A 134 -2.70 -3.26 -10.50
CA TYR A 134 -2.14 -2.81 -11.78
C TYR A 134 -0.70 -2.34 -11.59
N LEU A 135 0.16 -2.67 -12.55
CA LEU A 135 1.49 -2.07 -12.65
C LEU A 135 1.38 -0.72 -13.36
N ILE A 136 1.80 0.35 -12.72
CA ILE A 136 1.77 1.71 -13.28
C ILE A 136 3.14 2.35 -13.25
N THR A 137 3.36 3.35 -14.12
CA THR A 137 4.57 4.19 -14.09
C THR A 137 4.48 5.28 -13.02
N ASP A 138 5.60 5.91 -12.70
CA ASP A 138 5.64 7.07 -11.81
C ASP A 138 4.79 8.24 -12.35
N GLU A 139 4.79 8.48 -13.66
CA GLU A 139 3.95 9.47 -14.32
C GLU A 139 2.46 9.21 -14.07
N THR A 140 2.03 7.97 -14.28
CA THR A 140 0.65 7.55 -14.02
C THR A 140 0.32 7.64 -12.53
N ALA A 141 1.27 7.29 -11.66
CA ALA A 141 1.10 7.39 -10.21
C ALA A 141 0.89 8.85 -9.75
N LYS A 142 1.59 9.83 -10.34
CA LYS A 142 1.36 11.27 -10.06
C LYS A 142 -0.07 11.68 -10.40
N VAL A 143 -0.60 11.18 -11.52
CA VAL A 143 -2.00 11.44 -11.93
C VAL A 143 -2.98 10.76 -10.96
N VAL A 144 -2.76 9.49 -10.60
CA VAL A 144 -3.64 8.76 -9.66
C VAL A 144 -3.66 9.40 -8.27
N LEU A 145 -2.53 9.92 -7.80
CA LEU A 145 -2.43 10.59 -6.49
C LEU A 145 -3.14 11.95 -6.46
N SER A 146 -3.27 12.62 -7.61
CA SER A 146 -4.04 13.87 -7.74
C SER A 146 -5.51 13.62 -8.10
N ASN A 147 -5.82 12.49 -8.74
CA ASN A 147 -7.16 12.10 -9.14
C ASN A 147 -7.40 10.59 -8.92
N ALA A 148 -8.05 10.25 -7.81
CA ALA A 148 -8.38 8.86 -7.46
C ALA A 148 -9.32 8.17 -8.47
N TYR A 149 -10.08 8.93 -9.26
CA TYR A 149 -10.99 8.41 -10.28
C TYR A 149 -10.33 8.18 -11.64
N HIS A 150 -9.06 8.56 -11.81
CA HIS A 150 -8.34 8.34 -13.07
C HIS A 150 -8.31 6.85 -13.42
N ASP A 151 -8.81 6.48 -14.59
CA ASP A 151 -8.83 5.08 -15.02
C ASP A 151 -7.41 4.57 -15.26
N VAL A 152 -7.11 3.44 -14.63
CA VAL A 152 -5.79 2.80 -14.72
C VAL A 152 -5.92 1.59 -15.63
N PHE A 153 -5.09 1.55 -16.65
CA PHE A 153 -5.00 0.46 -17.60
C PHE A 153 -3.79 -0.43 -17.30
N GLU A 154 -3.79 -1.63 -17.86
CA GLU A 154 -2.63 -2.50 -17.77
C GLU A 154 -1.40 -1.86 -18.39
N ASN A 155 -0.24 -2.15 -17.82
CA ASN A 155 1.03 -1.71 -18.37
C ASN A 155 1.24 -2.30 -19.78
N GLU A 156 1.82 -1.50 -20.67
CA GLU A 156 2.11 -1.90 -22.05
C GLU A 156 3.26 -2.91 -22.15
N GLU A 157 4.25 -2.80 -21.26
CA GLU A 157 5.51 -3.56 -21.31
C GLU A 157 5.44 -4.85 -20.50
N PHE A 158 4.66 -4.85 -19.42
CA PHE A 158 4.66 -5.89 -18.40
C PHE A 158 3.26 -6.35 -17.96
N VAL A 159 3.18 -7.59 -17.49
CA VAL A 159 1.99 -8.18 -16.84
C VAL A 159 2.37 -8.53 -15.41
N ILE A 160 1.45 -8.29 -14.48
CA ILE A 160 1.53 -8.79 -13.11
C ILE A 160 0.62 -10.01 -12.95
N GLU A 161 1.16 -11.05 -12.34
CA GLU A 161 0.41 -12.24 -11.94
C GLU A 161 0.62 -12.49 -10.44
N PRO A 162 -0.41 -12.73 -9.63
CA PRO A 162 -1.83 -12.59 -9.98
C PRO A 162 -2.25 -11.11 -10.11
N PRO A 163 -3.13 -10.77 -11.07
CA PRO A 163 -3.62 -9.40 -11.25
C PRO A 163 -4.68 -9.01 -10.20
N THR A 164 -5.24 -9.98 -9.47
CA THR A 164 -6.31 -9.77 -8.50
C THR A 164 -6.10 -10.68 -7.31
N ALA A 165 -6.35 -10.17 -6.10
CA ALA A 165 -6.44 -10.96 -4.89
C ALA A 165 -7.81 -10.75 -4.23
N LEU A 166 -8.28 -11.78 -3.50
CA LEU A 166 -9.51 -11.69 -2.73
C LEU A 166 -9.21 -11.23 -1.32
N MET A 167 -10.02 -10.32 -0.80
CA MET A 167 -10.01 -9.93 0.61
C MET A 167 -10.47 -11.13 1.45
N LYS A 168 -9.68 -11.47 2.46
CA LYS A 168 -9.97 -12.54 3.42
C LYS A 168 -9.86 -12.01 4.83
N ASN A 169 -10.70 -12.53 5.71
CA ASN A 169 -10.56 -12.28 7.13
C ASN A 169 -9.35 -13.04 7.67
N ASP A 170 -8.47 -12.32 8.35
CA ASP A 170 -7.32 -12.85 9.08
C ASP A 170 -7.46 -12.45 10.56
N ASP A 171 -6.60 -13.00 11.41
CA ASP A 171 -6.54 -12.65 12.85
C ASP A 171 -6.28 -11.14 13.09
N HIS A 172 -5.87 -10.43 12.03
CA HIS A 172 -5.48 -9.02 12.03
C HIS A 172 -6.36 -8.16 11.11
N GLY A 173 -7.62 -8.55 10.93
CA GLY A 173 -8.60 -7.81 10.13
C GLY A 173 -8.73 -8.31 8.70
N LEU A 174 -9.33 -7.49 7.83
CA LEU A 174 -9.55 -7.83 6.43
C LEU A 174 -8.31 -7.48 5.59
N ALA A 175 -7.76 -8.47 4.89
CA ALA A 175 -6.57 -8.28 4.06
C ALA A 175 -6.67 -9.05 2.73
N ALA A 176 -6.12 -8.47 1.67
CA ALA A 176 -5.86 -9.16 0.40
C ALA A 176 -4.36 -9.39 0.26
N LYS A 177 -3.98 -10.66 0.27
CA LYS A 177 -2.60 -11.13 0.09
C LYS A 177 -2.40 -11.50 -1.37
N PHE A 178 -1.41 -10.88 -1.99
CA PHE A 178 -0.92 -11.24 -3.31
C PHE A 178 0.35 -12.05 -3.11
N ASP A 179 0.21 -13.37 -3.12
CA ASP A 179 1.32 -14.29 -2.94
C ASP A 179 1.89 -14.74 -4.28
N ASP A 180 3.19 -15.04 -4.28
CA ASP A 180 3.94 -15.49 -5.46
C ASP A 180 3.82 -14.56 -6.67
N MET A 181 3.78 -13.24 -6.42
CA MET A 181 3.64 -12.26 -7.49
C MET A 181 4.82 -12.29 -8.44
N ARG A 182 4.54 -12.14 -9.74
CA ARG A 182 5.53 -12.18 -10.81
C ARG A 182 5.29 -11.07 -11.81
N VAL A 183 6.39 -10.57 -12.36
CA VAL A 183 6.38 -9.60 -13.47
C VAL A 183 6.82 -10.29 -14.76
N SER A 184 5.87 -10.46 -15.67
CA SER A 184 6.05 -11.06 -16.99
C SER A 184 6.18 -9.97 -18.05
N LYS A 185 6.90 -10.25 -19.16
CA LYS A 185 7.14 -9.28 -20.25
C LYS A 185 6.08 -9.57 -21.31
N LYS A 186 5.41 -8.55 -21.84
CA LYS A 186 4.45 -8.73 -22.94
C LYS A 186 5.14 -8.94 -24.29
N GLY A 187 6.34 -8.36 -24.45
CA GLY A 187 7.10 -8.40 -25.70
C GLY A 187 8.61 -8.24 -25.52
N PRO A 188 9.35 -8.03 -26.61
CA PRO A 188 10.77 -7.72 -26.57
C PRO A 188 11.00 -6.32 -25.95
N LEU A 189 11.96 -6.21 -25.03
CA LEU A 189 12.25 -4.99 -24.27
C LEU A 189 13.69 -4.54 -24.50
N ARG A 190 13.90 -3.22 -24.66
CA ARG A 190 15.25 -2.64 -24.68
C ARG A 190 15.76 -2.47 -23.25
N ARG A 191 16.86 -3.13 -22.89
CA ARG A 191 17.39 -3.21 -21.50
C ARG A 191 17.61 -1.84 -20.85
N ASP A 192 18.04 -0.85 -21.61
CA ASP A 192 18.36 0.48 -21.08
C ASP A 192 17.13 1.35 -20.85
N SER A 193 16.04 1.10 -21.59
CA SER A 193 14.78 1.82 -21.42
C SER A 193 13.99 1.40 -20.17
N VAL A 194 14.20 0.16 -19.69
CA VAL A 194 13.45 -0.38 -18.54
C VAL A 194 14.11 0.00 -17.21
N ALA A 195 15.44 -0.01 -17.18
CA ALA A 195 16.23 0.20 -15.97
C ALA A 195 16.09 1.62 -15.38
N THR A 196 15.78 2.60 -16.20
CA THR A 196 15.60 4.00 -15.79
C THR A 196 14.18 4.28 -15.30
N LYS A 197 13.20 3.46 -15.68
CA LYS A 197 11.79 3.64 -15.30
C LYS A 197 11.57 3.23 -13.84
N ARG A 198 10.55 3.84 -13.25
CA ARG A 198 10.03 3.49 -11.92
C ARG A 198 8.60 3.03 -12.07
N TYR A 199 8.29 1.97 -11.35
CA TYR A 199 6.97 1.38 -11.37
C TYR A 199 6.39 1.35 -9.96
N CYS A 200 5.07 1.43 -9.87
CA CYS A 200 4.33 1.27 -8.64
C CYS A 200 3.20 0.25 -8.87
N LEU A 201 2.76 -0.37 -7.79
CA LEU A 201 1.54 -1.18 -7.78
C LEU A 201 0.37 -0.31 -7.37
N CYS A 202 -0.69 -0.33 -8.17
CA CYS A 202 -1.93 0.38 -7.92
C CYS A 202 -3.02 -0.62 -7.57
N TYR A 203 -3.49 -0.57 -6.32
CA TYR A 203 -4.57 -1.41 -5.81
C TYR A 203 -5.88 -0.65 -5.93
N ASN A 204 -6.85 -1.23 -6.62
CA ASN A 204 -8.18 -0.66 -6.77
C ASN A 204 -9.10 -1.21 -5.67
N ILE A 205 -9.61 -0.32 -4.82
CA ILE A 205 -10.42 -0.67 -3.65
C ILE A 205 -11.86 -0.29 -3.94
N ARG A 206 -12.76 -1.26 -3.74
CA ARG A 206 -14.20 -1.07 -3.74
C ARG A 206 -14.80 -1.99 -2.68
N ILE A 207 -15.02 -1.44 -1.49
CA ILE A 207 -15.55 -2.18 -0.34
C ILE A 207 -16.64 -1.35 0.32
N SER A 208 -17.80 -1.94 0.59
CA SER A 208 -18.89 -1.28 1.30
C SER A 208 -18.81 -1.55 2.80
N ALA A 209 -19.28 -0.58 3.59
CA ALA A 209 -19.33 -0.63 5.05
C ALA A 209 -20.73 -0.21 5.56
N LYS A 210 -20.98 -0.41 6.86
CA LYS A 210 -22.20 0.08 7.53
C LYS A 210 -22.39 1.59 7.36
N HIS A 211 -23.61 2.05 7.63
CA HIS A 211 -24.02 3.46 7.56
C HIS A 211 -23.93 4.07 6.15
N GLY A 212 -23.99 3.23 5.10
CA GLY A 212 -23.93 3.67 3.71
C GLY A 212 -22.58 4.29 3.34
N ILE A 213 -21.49 3.79 3.93
CA ILE A 213 -20.14 4.24 3.66
C ILE A 213 -19.52 3.29 2.64
N ASP A 214 -19.13 3.82 1.48
CA ASP A 214 -18.41 3.05 0.46
C ASP A 214 -16.96 3.50 0.37
N LEU A 215 -16.03 2.56 0.54
CA LEU A 215 -14.60 2.76 0.38
C LEU A 215 -14.23 2.51 -1.08
N ILE A 216 -14.27 3.57 -1.88
CA ILE A 216 -13.92 3.54 -3.30
C ILE A 216 -12.69 4.41 -3.53
N GLY A 217 -11.63 3.81 -4.05
CA GLY A 217 -10.44 4.58 -4.40
C GLY A 217 -9.25 3.69 -4.73
N LYS A 218 -8.08 4.31 -4.88
CA LYS A 218 -6.85 3.63 -5.26
C LYS A 218 -5.77 3.84 -4.20
N LYS A 219 -4.95 2.82 -3.96
CA LYS A 219 -3.74 2.92 -3.15
C LYS A 219 -2.54 2.55 -4.00
N VAL A 220 -1.45 3.26 -3.80
CA VAL A 220 -0.22 3.10 -4.59
C VAL A 220 0.89 2.61 -3.67
N SER A 221 1.63 1.59 -4.11
CA SER A 221 2.80 1.11 -3.38
C SER A 221 3.97 2.09 -3.47
N LEU A 222 5.01 1.84 -2.67
CA LEU A 222 6.29 2.51 -2.88
C LEU A 222 6.89 2.13 -4.25
N PRO A 223 7.64 3.04 -4.89
CA PRO A 223 8.21 2.84 -6.22
C PRO A 223 9.31 1.78 -6.21
N PHE A 224 9.34 0.93 -7.23
CA PHE A 224 10.35 -0.10 -7.43
C PHE A 224 10.82 -0.12 -8.90
N ALA A 225 11.96 -0.77 -9.15
CA ALA A 225 12.45 -0.98 -10.52
C ALA A 225 12.32 -2.43 -10.94
N ILE A 226 12.05 -2.62 -12.23
CA ILE A 226 12.13 -3.91 -12.90
C ILE A 226 13.46 -3.93 -13.67
N LEU A 227 14.32 -4.90 -13.41
CA LEU A 227 15.62 -4.99 -14.06
C LEU A 227 15.67 -6.15 -15.05
N VAL A 228 16.31 -5.93 -16.19
CA VAL A 228 16.64 -6.99 -17.15
C VAL A 228 18.14 -7.26 -17.06
N GLY A 229 18.53 -8.06 -16.07
CA GLY A 229 19.93 -8.29 -15.66
C GLY A 229 20.39 -7.40 -14.49
N PRO A 230 21.55 -7.71 -13.88
CA PRO A 230 22.06 -6.96 -12.74
C PRO A 230 22.49 -5.54 -13.15
N LYS A 231 22.03 -4.52 -12.41
CA LYS A 231 22.38 -3.11 -12.59
C LYS A 231 22.56 -2.42 -11.24
N SER A 232 23.79 -2.43 -10.73
CA SER A 232 24.14 -1.96 -9.39
C SER A 232 23.89 -0.46 -9.19
N ASP A 233 23.96 0.33 -10.25
CA ASP A 233 23.64 1.76 -10.27
C ASP A 233 22.15 2.01 -9.94
N VAL A 234 21.26 1.21 -10.53
CA VAL A 234 19.81 1.31 -10.28
C VAL A 234 19.47 0.86 -8.86
N GLU A 235 20.08 -0.24 -8.41
CA GLU A 235 19.95 -0.73 -7.03
C GLU A 235 20.45 0.30 -6.00
N ALA A 236 21.58 0.94 -6.26
CA ALA A 236 22.11 2.00 -5.40
C ALA A 236 21.18 3.21 -5.35
N ARG A 237 20.66 3.67 -6.50
CA ARG A 237 19.71 4.79 -6.54
C ARG A 237 18.44 4.49 -5.75
N LEU A 238 17.87 3.30 -5.90
CA LEU A 238 16.67 2.89 -5.16
C LEU A 238 16.94 2.72 -3.65
N PHE A 239 18.11 2.22 -3.29
CA PHE A 239 18.54 2.19 -1.89
C PHE A 239 18.53 3.60 -1.28
N LEU A 240 19.11 4.58 -1.97
CA LEU A 240 19.10 5.98 -1.52
C LEU A 240 17.67 6.55 -1.47
N GLU A 241 16.86 6.26 -2.48
CA GLU A 241 15.45 6.70 -2.56
C GLU A 241 14.63 6.16 -1.37
N ARG A 242 14.71 4.86 -1.07
CA ARG A 242 14.01 4.26 0.07
C ARG A 242 14.56 4.73 1.42
N SER A 243 15.83 5.05 1.51
CA SER A 243 16.47 5.47 2.76
C SER A 243 16.20 6.93 3.12
N PHE A 244 16.18 7.83 2.12
CA PHE A 244 16.28 9.27 2.35
C PHE A 244 15.17 10.12 1.71
N ALA A 245 14.50 9.66 0.65
CA ALA A 245 13.38 10.41 0.10
C ALA A 245 12.17 10.34 1.04
N ASP A 246 11.25 11.31 0.96
CA ASP A 246 10.03 11.32 1.76
C ASP A 246 8.86 10.78 0.94
N LEU A 247 8.92 9.51 0.53
CA LEU A 247 7.96 8.92 -0.41
C LEU A 247 6.57 8.73 0.21
N VAL A 248 6.47 8.80 1.54
CA VAL A 248 5.20 8.67 2.27
C VAL A 248 4.43 9.98 2.30
N ARG A 249 5.09 11.11 2.63
CA ARG A 249 4.42 12.41 2.70
C ARG A 249 4.46 13.15 1.37
N LYS A 250 5.50 12.91 0.56
CA LYS A 250 5.71 13.48 -0.76
C LYS A 250 6.02 12.33 -1.74
N PRO A 251 4.98 11.63 -2.21
CA PRO A 251 5.17 10.52 -3.15
C PRO A 251 6.02 10.97 -4.35
N LEU A 252 6.99 10.13 -4.73
CA LEU A 252 7.90 10.39 -5.85
C LEU A 252 8.75 11.67 -5.67
N SER A 253 9.06 12.02 -4.42
CA SER A 253 10.02 13.08 -4.09
C SER A 253 11.45 12.70 -4.47
N ASP A 254 12.24 13.71 -4.80
CA ASP A 254 13.65 13.53 -5.10
C ASP A 254 14.46 13.10 -3.88
N ILE A 255 15.56 12.40 -4.16
CA ILE A 255 16.56 12.06 -3.14
C ILE A 255 17.18 13.38 -2.66
N PRO A 256 17.26 13.63 -1.35
CA PRO A 256 17.91 14.83 -0.85
C PRO A 256 19.39 14.87 -1.29
N PRO A 257 19.92 16.04 -1.68
CA PRO A 257 21.30 16.16 -2.17
C PRO A 257 22.35 15.88 -1.09
N TYR A 258 21.98 16.00 0.18
CA TYR A 258 22.86 15.80 1.32
C TYR A 258 22.15 14.95 2.39
N THR A 259 22.92 14.08 3.03
CA THR A 259 22.51 13.30 4.21
C THR A 259 23.65 13.29 5.22
N THR A 260 23.34 13.09 6.50
CA THR A 260 24.38 13.00 7.53
C THR A 260 25.12 11.67 7.42
N TYR A 261 26.38 11.65 7.87
CA TYR A 261 27.16 10.41 7.96
C TYR A 261 26.41 9.33 8.76
N THR A 262 25.83 9.71 9.90
CA THR A 262 25.07 8.80 10.77
C THR A 262 23.89 8.15 10.04
N ALA A 263 23.07 8.94 9.33
CA ALA A 263 21.93 8.41 8.60
C ALA A 263 22.35 7.49 7.44
N MET A 264 23.51 7.76 6.81
CA MET A 264 24.07 6.87 5.80
C MET A 264 24.59 5.56 6.40
N ALA A 265 25.32 5.64 7.52
CA ALA A 265 25.83 4.47 8.22
C ALA A 265 24.69 3.54 8.65
N ASP A 266 23.63 4.10 9.26
CA ASP A 266 22.45 3.33 9.70
C ASP A 266 21.76 2.63 8.52
N ALA A 267 21.62 3.32 7.37
CA ALA A 267 21.00 2.76 6.18
C ALA A 267 21.85 1.63 5.58
N LEU A 268 23.18 1.79 5.53
CA LEU A 268 24.09 0.77 5.05
C LEU A 268 24.10 -0.44 5.99
N GLU A 269 24.16 -0.21 7.30
CA GLU A 269 24.08 -1.27 8.29
C GLU A 269 22.79 -2.07 8.13
N MET A 270 21.64 -1.39 7.99
CA MET A 270 20.36 -2.06 7.74
C MET A 270 20.35 -2.94 6.48
N LYS A 271 21.05 -2.52 5.41
CA LYS A 271 21.16 -3.28 4.16
C LYS A 271 22.09 -4.48 4.28
N PHE A 272 23.16 -4.37 5.07
CA PHE A 272 24.21 -5.38 5.20
C PHE A 272 24.09 -6.26 6.45
N GLN A 273 23.10 -6.03 7.32
CA GLN A 273 22.76 -6.92 8.42
C GLN A 273 22.39 -8.30 7.85
N VAL A 274 23.31 -9.25 8.05
CA VAL A 274 23.18 -10.69 7.73
C VAL A 274 22.31 -11.37 8.76
#